data_AF-A0A075GDZ3-F1
#
_entry.id   AF-A0A075GDZ3-F1
#
_cell.length_a   1.000
_cell.length_b   1.000
_cell.length_c   1.000
_cell.angle_alpha   90.00
_cell.angle_beta   90.00
_cell.angle_gamma   90.00
#
_symmetry.space_group_name_H-M   'P 1'
#
loop_
_entity.id
_entity.type
_entity.pdbx_description
1 polymer ?
#
loop_
_entity_poly.entity_id
_entity_poly.type
_entity_poly.pdbx_seq_one_letter_code
_entity_poly.pdbx_strand_id
1 'polypeptide(L)'
;MSEIEAEVEAPVETTEAVVETTEAVVETTEAKKEGPEKWGIAHIYSSYNNTIIHMTDLTGGETVAISSGGNHVNADRYESSPFAAMKAANAVVESTRTKGFTGFHIRVRAVGGVGSRVPGPGAQAAIRALARGGFKIGRIDDVTPIPHDTTRKKGGKRGRRV
;
A
#
# COMPACT_ATOMS: atom_id res chain seq x y z
N MET A 1 57.98 -23.46 -24.01
CA MET A 1 58.75 -22.79 -22.96
C MET A 1 59.65 -21.78 -23.65
N SER A 2 59.54 -20.51 -23.22
CA SER A 2 60.31 -19.30 -23.62
C SER A 2 60.26 -18.91 -25.10
N GLU A 3 60.07 -17.66 -25.52
CA GLU A 3 59.92 -16.32 -24.90
C GLU A 3 59.50 -15.37 -26.05
N ILE A 4 58.97 -14.19 -25.74
CA ILE A 4 59.28 -12.86 -26.35
C ILE A 4 58.08 -11.90 -26.18
N GLU A 5 58.38 -10.76 -25.55
CA GLU A 5 57.55 -9.59 -25.29
C GLU A 5 57.22 -8.78 -26.56
N ALA A 6 56.10 -8.05 -26.53
CA ALA A 6 55.97 -6.73 -27.16
C ALA A 6 54.69 -6.02 -26.65
N GLU A 7 54.86 -4.90 -25.94
CA GLU A 7 53.87 -3.81 -25.94
C GLU A 7 53.79 -3.20 -27.34
N VAL A 8 52.63 -2.63 -27.72
CA VAL A 8 52.45 -1.31 -28.39
C VAL A 8 51.03 -1.18 -29.00
N GLU A 9 50.40 -0.06 -28.63
CA GLU A 9 49.34 0.75 -29.27
C GLU A 9 47.93 0.22 -29.62
N ALA A 10 46.95 1.03 -29.21
CA ALA A 10 45.54 0.97 -29.54
C ALA A 10 45.22 1.45 -30.98
N PRO A 11 44.00 1.15 -31.47
CA PRO A 11 43.23 2.15 -32.18
C PRO A 11 41.85 2.34 -31.53
N VAL A 12 41.56 3.60 -31.20
CA VAL A 12 40.43 4.11 -30.40
C VAL A 12 39.19 4.42 -31.27
N GLU A 13 39.17 4.06 -32.55
CA GLU A 13 38.18 4.62 -33.51
C GLU A 13 36.91 3.76 -33.72
N THR A 14 36.78 2.58 -33.11
CA THR A 14 35.61 1.70 -33.33
C THR A 14 34.52 1.83 -32.26
N THR A 15 34.74 2.61 -31.20
CA THR A 15 33.78 2.74 -30.08
C THR A 15 32.76 3.85 -30.26
N GLU A 16 33.00 4.86 -31.10
CA GLU A 16 32.06 5.99 -31.23
C GLU A 16 30.87 5.66 -32.15
N ALA A 17 31.09 4.90 -33.22
CA ALA A 17 30.03 4.57 -34.19
C ALA A 17 28.97 3.59 -33.67
N VAL A 18 29.32 2.72 -32.70
CA VAL A 18 28.37 1.78 -32.07
C VAL A 18 27.56 2.46 -30.95
N VAL A 19 28.07 3.54 -30.38
CA VAL A 19 27.35 4.33 -29.38
C VAL A 19 26.28 5.19 -30.07
N GLU A 20 26.57 5.80 -31.22
CA GLU A 20 25.56 6.57 -31.96
C GLU A 20 24.38 5.72 -32.47
N THR A 21 24.60 4.45 -32.83
CA THR A 21 23.50 3.57 -33.28
C THR A 21 22.66 3.01 -32.14
N THR A 22 23.14 3.08 -30.89
CA THR A 22 22.36 2.67 -29.71
C THR A 22 21.52 3.81 -29.12
N GLU A 23 21.86 5.08 -29.40
CA GLU A 23 21.06 6.23 -28.96
C GLU A 23 19.82 6.47 -29.84
N ALA A 24 19.81 6.02 -31.10
CA ALA A 24 18.70 6.27 -32.03
C ALA A 24 17.49 5.34 -31.89
N VAL A 25 17.56 4.27 -31.07
CA VAL A 25 16.48 3.27 -30.91
C VAL A 25 15.94 3.25 -29.47
N VAL A 26 16.35 4.17 -28.61
CA VAL A 26 15.59 4.44 -27.37
C VAL A 26 14.37 5.24 -27.76
N GLU A 27 13.37 4.50 -28.23
CA GLU A 27 12.00 4.91 -28.45
C GLU A 27 11.63 6.03 -27.48
N THR A 28 11.29 7.17 -28.06
CA THR A 28 10.39 8.15 -27.49
C THR A 28 9.17 7.39 -26.98
N THR A 29 9.23 6.92 -25.73
CA THR A 29 8.08 6.37 -25.03
C THR A 29 7.15 7.56 -24.91
N GLU A 30 6.19 7.62 -25.82
CA GLU A 30 5.13 8.61 -25.80
C GLU A 30 4.62 8.69 -24.38
N ALA A 31 4.91 9.81 -23.71
CA ALA A 31 4.48 10.05 -22.35
C ALA A 31 2.96 9.94 -22.38
N LYS A 32 2.47 8.78 -21.92
CA LYS A 32 1.05 8.46 -21.89
C LYS A 32 0.39 9.64 -21.20
N LYS A 33 -0.33 10.45 -21.97
CA LYS A 33 -1.05 11.64 -21.49
C LYS A 33 -1.79 11.19 -20.23
N GLU A 34 -1.32 11.64 -19.07
CA GLU A 34 -1.87 11.19 -17.80
C GLU A 34 -3.36 11.53 -17.87
N GLY A 35 -4.21 10.50 -17.93
CA GLY A 35 -5.65 10.70 -17.83
C GLY A 35 -5.95 11.44 -16.52
N PRO A 36 -7.10 12.13 -16.42
CA PRO A 36 -7.43 12.89 -15.23
C PRO A 36 -7.27 12.00 -13.98
N GLU A 37 -6.41 12.43 -13.05
CA GLU A 37 -6.12 11.67 -11.85
C GLU A 37 -7.40 11.47 -11.04
N LYS A 38 -7.77 10.22 -10.81
CA LYS A 38 -8.92 9.85 -9.98
C LYS A 38 -8.43 9.50 -8.59
N TRP A 39 -8.69 10.42 -7.67
CA TRP A 39 -8.35 10.29 -6.27
C TRP A 39 -9.53 9.73 -5.46
N GLY A 40 -9.21 8.90 -4.47
CA GLY A 40 -10.19 8.38 -3.51
C GLY A 40 -9.63 8.34 -2.09
N ILE A 41 -10.37 7.70 -1.18
CA ILE A 41 -9.97 7.54 0.22
C ILE A 41 -9.92 6.05 0.58
N ALA A 42 -8.79 5.64 1.13
CA ALA A 42 -8.54 4.32 1.70
C ALA A 42 -8.76 4.36 3.22
N HIS A 43 -9.91 3.89 3.67
CA HIS A 43 -10.20 3.68 5.08
C HIS A 43 -9.63 2.34 5.54
N ILE A 44 -8.59 2.40 6.39
CA ILE A 44 -7.95 1.22 6.97
C ILE A 44 -8.39 1.13 8.42
N TYR A 45 -9.38 0.30 8.69
CA TYR A 45 -9.77 -0.04 10.06
C TYR A 45 -8.94 -1.24 10.54
N SER A 46 -8.05 -1.01 11.51
CA SER A 46 -7.23 -2.08 12.08
C SER A 46 -7.50 -2.24 13.56
N SER A 47 -8.08 -3.39 13.90
CA SER A 47 -8.32 -3.81 15.28
C SER A 47 -7.44 -5.02 15.62
N TYR A 48 -7.46 -5.45 16.88
CA TYR A 48 -6.74 -6.66 17.30
C TYR A 48 -7.30 -7.96 16.73
N ASN A 49 -8.57 -7.95 16.30
CA ASN A 49 -9.25 -9.16 15.83
C ASN A 49 -9.41 -9.19 14.32
N ASN A 50 -9.51 -8.03 13.66
CA ASN A 50 -9.67 -7.98 12.21
C ASN A 50 -9.10 -6.68 11.63
N THR A 51 -8.69 -6.73 10.36
CA THR A 51 -8.31 -5.56 9.54
C THR A 51 -9.25 -5.45 8.35
N ILE A 52 -9.88 -4.29 8.19
CA ILE A 52 -10.82 -3.99 7.11
C ILE A 52 -10.22 -2.87 6.27
N ILE A 53 -10.18 -3.08 4.97
CA ILE A 53 -9.73 -2.11 3.98
C ILE A 53 -10.93 -1.74 3.13
N HIS A 54 -11.29 -0.47 3.19
CA HIS A 54 -12.47 0.07 2.55
C HIS A 54 -12.09 1.27 1.70
N MET A 55 -12.21 1.12 0.39
CA MET A 55 -11.95 2.17 -0.58
C MET A 55 -13.25 2.88 -0.93
N THR A 56 -13.20 4.20 -0.88
CA THR A 56 -14.32 5.09 -1.18
C THR A 56 -13.86 6.19 -2.12
N ASP A 57 -14.84 6.90 -2.69
CA ASP A 57 -14.61 8.18 -3.36
C ASP A 57 -14.18 9.27 -2.35
N LEU A 58 -13.90 10.48 -2.83
CA LEU A 58 -13.48 11.60 -1.98
C LEU A 58 -14.58 12.07 -1.00
N THR A 59 -15.85 11.92 -1.35
CA THR A 59 -16.96 12.29 -0.46
C THR A 59 -17.15 11.26 0.65
N GLY A 60 -16.73 10.00 0.43
CA GLY A 60 -16.95 8.88 1.33
C GLY A 60 -18.37 8.31 1.25
N GLY A 61 -19.20 8.79 0.32
CA GLY A 61 -20.57 8.34 0.12
C GLY A 61 -20.67 7.04 -0.68
N GLU A 62 -19.76 6.83 -1.63
CA GLU A 62 -19.78 5.66 -2.51
C GLU A 62 -18.60 4.73 -2.23
N THR A 63 -18.92 3.43 -2.09
CA THR A 63 -17.90 2.40 -1.87
C THR A 63 -17.41 1.86 -3.20
N VAL A 64 -16.10 1.96 -3.39
CA VAL A 64 -15.41 1.41 -4.55
C VAL A 64 -15.12 -0.07 -4.31
N ALA A 65 -14.47 -0.41 -3.21
CA ALA A 65 -14.13 -1.79 -2.90
C ALA A 65 -14.02 -1.96 -1.39
N ILE A 66 -14.40 -3.14 -0.90
CA ILE A 66 -14.24 -3.49 0.50
C ILE A 66 -13.72 -4.91 0.62
N SER A 67 -12.73 -5.09 1.47
CA SER A 67 -12.22 -6.41 1.81
C SER A 67 -11.73 -6.43 3.26
N SER A 68 -11.87 -7.57 3.91
CA SER A 68 -11.40 -7.77 5.28
C SER A 68 -10.45 -8.95 5.36
N GLY A 69 -9.58 -8.97 6.37
CA GLY A 69 -8.64 -10.06 6.60
C GLY A 69 -9.34 -11.41 6.77
N GLY A 70 -10.50 -11.43 7.46
CA GLY A 70 -11.30 -12.63 7.64
C GLY A 70 -11.96 -13.19 6.39
N ASN A 71 -12.09 -12.43 5.30
CA ASN A 71 -12.55 -12.98 4.03
C ASN A 71 -11.47 -13.81 3.31
N HIS A 72 -10.19 -13.58 3.64
CA HIS A 72 -9.05 -14.20 2.97
C HIS A 72 -8.38 -15.31 3.78
N VAL A 73 -8.78 -15.47 5.03
CA VAL A 73 -8.21 -16.45 5.96
C VAL A 73 -9.34 -17.16 6.69
N ASN A 74 -9.30 -18.50 6.66
CA ASN A 74 -10.36 -19.34 7.23
C ASN A 74 -10.25 -19.54 8.75
N ALA A 75 -9.18 -19.04 9.38
CA ALA A 75 -8.93 -19.23 10.79
C ALA A 75 -9.09 -17.91 11.55
N ASP A 76 -10.04 -17.89 12.49
CA ASP A 76 -10.44 -16.71 13.26
C ASP A 76 -9.26 -16.00 13.96
N ARG A 77 -8.27 -16.77 14.42
CA ARG A 77 -7.06 -16.22 15.07
C ARG A 77 -6.23 -15.34 14.13
N TYR A 78 -6.26 -15.63 12.83
CA TYR A 78 -5.38 -15.01 11.85
C TYR A 78 -6.05 -13.89 11.05
N GLU A 79 -7.29 -13.53 11.36
CA GLU A 79 -8.02 -12.43 10.71
C GLU A 79 -7.33 -11.06 10.86
N SER A 80 -6.68 -10.80 12.00
CA SER A 80 -5.90 -9.57 12.23
C SER A 80 -4.45 -9.66 11.77
N SER A 81 -4.01 -10.82 11.28
CA SER A 81 -2.61 -11.03 10.93
C SER A 81 -2.16 -10.07 9.82
N PRO A 82 -0.88 -9.63 9.83
CA PRO A 82 -0.31 -8.84 8.73
C PRO A 82 -0.47 -9.51 7.36
N PHE A 83 -0.41 -10.85 7.32
CA PHE A 83 -0.60 -11.62 6.10
C PHE A 83 -2.03 -11.51 5.56
N ALA A 84 -3.04 -11.64 6.42
CA ALA A 84 -4.44 -11.45 6.04
C ALA A 84 -4.70 -10.03 5.50
N ALA A 85 -4.12 -9.02 6.17
CA ALA A 85 -4.22 -7.63 5.74
C ALA A 85 -3.60 -7.38 4.35
N MET A 86 -2.45 -8.00 4.05
CA MET A 86 -1.83 -7.90 2.72
C MET A 86 -2.69 -8.54 1.63
N LYS A 87 -3.28 -9.72 1.88
CA LYS A 87 -4.20 -10.36 0.93
C LYS A 87 -5.45 -9.51 0.68
N ALA A 88 -6.04 -8.98 1.75
CA ALA A 88 -7.17 -8.05 1.64
C ALA A 88 -6.82 -6.82 0.82
N ALA A 89 -5.63 -6.24 1.02
CA ALA A 89 -5.18 -5.08 0.26
C ALA A 89 -5.02 -5.40 -1.23
N ASN A 90 -4.45 -6.55 -1.58
CA ASN A 90 -4.28 -6.95 -2.99
C ASN A 90 -5.63 -7.12 -3.71
N ALA A 91 -6.62 -7.73 -3.07
CA ALA A 91 -7.97 -7.86 -3.65
C ALA A 91 -8.64 -6.49 -3.88
N VAL A 92 -8.44 -5.57 -2.95
CA VAL A 92 -8.90 -4.17 -3.10
C VAL A 92 -8.15 -3.46 -4.21
N VAL A 93 -6.83 -3.67 -4.34
CA VAL A 93 -6.01 -3.07 -5.39
C VAL A 93 -6.49 -3.50 -6.77
N GLU A 94 -6.71 -4.80 -6.97
CA GLU A 94 -7.19 -5.35 -8.25
C GLU A 94 -8.53 -4.75 -8.66
N SER A 95 -9.53 -4.82 -7.77
CA SER A 95 -10.87 -4.28 -8.02
C SER A 95 -10.88 -2.77 -8.27
N THR A 96 -10.00 -2.04 -7.59
CA THR A 96 -9.93 -0.59 -7.69
C THR A 96 -9.17 -0.13 -8.94
N ARG A 97 -8.16 -0.89 -9.37
CA ARG A 97 -7.43 -0.65 -10.62
C ARG A 97 -8.34 -0.79 -11.83
N THR A 98 -9.24 -1.78 -11.84
CA THR A 98 -10.26 -1.92 -12.90
C THR A 98 -11.20 -0.72 -12.98
N LYS A 99 -11.44 -0.03 -11.86
CA LYS A 99 -12.29 1.17 -11.79
C LYS A 99 -11.57 2.46 -12.18
N GLY A 100 -10.26 2.41 -12.41
CA GLY A 100 -9.46 3.52 -12.97
C GLY A 100 -9.03 4.57 -11.95
N PHE A 101 -8.99 4.25 -10.65
CA PHE A 101 -8.38 5.13 -9.65
C PHE A 101 -6.85 5.15 -9.79
N THR A 102 -6.26 6.32 -9.60
CA THR A 102 -4.81 6.55 -9.75
C THR A 102 -4.11 6.74 -8.40
N GLY A 103 -4.82 7.24 -7.40
CA GLY A 103 -4.25 7.52 -6.08
C GLY A 103 -5.27 7.58 -4.96
N PHE A 104 -4.78 7.48 -3.71
CA PHE A 104 -5.61 7.52 -2.51
C PHE A 104 -5.02 8.35 -1.39
N HIS A 105 -5.91 8.96 -0.61
CA HIS A 105 -5.61 9.40 0.75
C HIS A 105 -5.89 8.27 1.73
N ILE A 106 -4.98 8.04 2.67
CA ILE A 106 -5.12 6.95 3.64
C ILE A 106 -5.66 7.53 4.94
N ARG A 107 -6.74 6.92 5.45
CA ARG A 107 -7.29 7.20 6.77
C ARG A 107 -7.18 5.95 7.62
N VAL A 108 -6.22 5.95 8.54
CA VAL A 108 -6.01 4.84 9.48
C VAL A 108 -6.94 5.00 10.67
N ARG A 109 -7.62 3.93 11.07
CA ARG A 109 -8.57 3.95 12.18
C ARG A 109 -8.33 2.76 13.11
N ALA A 110 -8.02 3.03 14.37
CA ALA A 110 -8.08 2.03 15.44
C ALA A 110 -9.51 1.92 16.00
N VAL A 111 -9.72 1.03 16.98
CA VAL A 111 -11.03 0.83 17.63
C VAL A 111 -11.53 2.13 18.28
N GLY A 112 -10.64 2.83 19.00
CA GLY A 112 -10.90 4.12 19.64
C GLY A 112 -12.01 4.09 20.70
N GLY A 113 -12.52 5.27 21.07
CA GLY A 113 -13.51 5.44 22.13
C GLY A 113 -12.97 4.97 23.49
N VAL A 114 -13.69 4.05 24.13
CA VAL A 114 -13.27 3.38 25.38
C VAL A 114 -12.27 2.23 25.15
N GLY A 115 -12.04 1.88 23.88
CA GLY A 115 -11.17 0.79 23.43
C GLY A 115 -9.71 1.21 23.27
N SER A 116 -8.95 0.38 22.53
CA SER A 116 -7.58 0.72 22.17
C SER A 116 -7.54 1.83 21.14
N ARG A 117 -6.70 2.83 21.36
CA ARG A 117 -6.37 3.88 20.39
C ARG A 117 -5.23 3.48 19.45
N VAL A 118 -4.52 2.40 19.78
CA VAL A 118 -3.41 1.90 18.96
C VAL A 118 -3.97 1.07 17.81
N PRO A 119 -3.62 1.37 16.56
CA PRO A 119 -3.98 0.55 15.41
C PRO A 119 -3.48 -0.89 15.57
N GLY A 120 -4.26 -1.84 15.05
CA GLY A 120 -3.89 -3.25 15.06
C GLY A 120 -2.66 -3.58 14.20
N PRO A 121 -2.15 -4.83 14.30
CA PRO A 121 -0.95 -5.26 13.60
C PRO A 121 -1.08 -5.25 12.06
N GLY A 122 -2.30 -5.28 11.52
CA GLY A 122 -2.55 -5.26 10.08
C GLY A 122 -2.44 -3.87 9.43
N ALA A 123 -2.42 -2.77 10.19
CA ALA A 123 -2.42 -1.41 9.65
C ALA A 123 -1.21 -1.14 8.74
N GLN A 124 0.00 -1.35 9.27
CA GLN A 124 1.24 -1.08 8.53
C GLN A 124 1.38 -1.99 7.30
N ALA A 125 0.94 -3.23 7.42
CA ALA A 125 0.99 -4.20 6.33
C ALA A 125 0.05 -3.83 5.19
N ALA A 126 -1.16 -3.36 5.50
CA ALA A 126 -2.13 -2.87 4.52
C ALA A 126 -1.59 -1.64 3.76
N ILE A 127 -1.08 -0.62 4.47
CA ILE A 127 -0.49 0.58 3.84
C ILE A 127 0.62 0.20 2.86
N ARG A 128 1.51 -0.72 3.29
CA ARG A 128 2.63 -1.17 2.47
C ARG A 128 2.17 -1.95 1.23
N ALA A 129 1.12 -2.75 1.34
CA ALA A 129 0.55 -3.47 0.22
C ALA A 129 -0.13 -2.53 -0.78
N LEU A 130 -0.87 -1.52 -0.31
CA LEU A 130 -1.45 -0.48 -1.18
C LEU A 130 -0.36 0.30 -1.94
N ALA A 131 0.75 0.63 -1.28
CA ALA A 131 1.90 1.27 -1.93
C ALA A 131 2.48 0.41 -3.06
N ARG A 132 2.67 -0.89 -2.80
CA ARG A 132 3.17 -1.85 -3.80
C ARG A 132 2.17 -2.13 -4.92
N GLY A 133 0.88 -1.89 -4.67
CA GLY A 133 -0.19 -1.99 -5.66
C GLY A 133 -0.10 -0.97 -6.80
N GLY A 134 0.84 -0.02 -6.74
CA GLY A 134 1.10 0.95 -7.81
C GLY A 134 0.23 2.20 -7.76
N PHE A 135 -0.44 2.46 -6.63
CA PHE A 135 -1.21 3.69 -6.44
C PHE A 135 -0.35 4.82 -5.89
N LYS A 136 -0.63 6.06 -6.33
CA LYS A 136 -0.06 7.26 -5.73
C LYS A 136 -0.64 7.44 -4.32
N ILE A 137 0.22 7.44 -3.29
CA ILE A 137 -0.20 7.68 -1.90
C ILE A 137 -0.12 9.19 -1.63
N GLY A 138 -1.24 9.77 -1.20
CA GLY A 138 -1.27 11.15 -0.72
C GLY A 138 -1.09 11.24 0.80
N ARG A 139 -1.98 11.99 1.43
CA ARG A 139 -1.98 12.20 2.89
C ARG A 139 -2.33 10.92 3.64
N ILE A 140 -1.68 10.73 4.79
CA ILE A 140 -1.95 9.65 5.73
C ILE A 140 -2.42 10.31 7.03
N ASP A 141 -3.68 10.13 7.36
CA ASP A 141 -4.31 10.71 8.56
C ASP A 141 -4.73 9.60 9.52
N ASP A 142 -4.57 9.82 10.83
CA ASP A 142 -5.19 9.01 11.86
C ASP A 142 -6.57 9.56 12.20
N VAL A 143 -7.61 8.77 11.93
CA VAL A 143 -9.03 9.09 12.20
C VAL A 143 -9.59 8.23 13.34
N THR A 144 -8.73 7.74 14.22
CA THR A 144 -9.13 7.02 15.43
C THR A 144 -10.03 7.92 16.29
N PRO A 145 -11.24 7.47 16.68
CA PRO A 145 -12.16 8.31 17.43
C PRO A 145 -11.66 8.54 18.86
N ILE A 146 -11.34 9.80 19.17
CA ILE A 146 -10.89 10.25 20.50
C ILE A 146 -12.03 11.07 21.13
N PRO A 147 -12.72 10.56 22.16
CA PRO A 147 -13.77 11.30 22.82
C PRO A 147 -13.18 12.28 23.85
N HIS A 148 -13.86 13.42 24.06
CA HIS A 148 -13.47 14.41 25.08
C HIS A 148 -13.55 13.84 26.50
N ASP A 149 -14.59 13.06 26.79
CA ASP A 149 -14.72 12.22 27.98
C ASP A 149 -15.29 10.85 27.59
N THR A 150 -14.98 9.82 28.36
CA THR A 150 -15.29 8.43 28.03
C THR A 150 -16.44 7.87 28.86
N THR A 151 -17.25 7.01 28.24
CA THR A 151 -18.18 6.17 29.00
C THR A 151 -17.41 5.07 29.76
N ARG A 152 -18.09 4.41 30.71
CA ARG A 152 -17.48 3.32 31.49
C ARG A 152 -16.99 2.20 30.56
N LYS A 153 -15.69 1.90 30.60
CA LYS A 153 -15.06 0.82 29.84
C LYS A 153 -15.67 -0.54 30.19
N LYS A 154 -15.75 -1.44 29.20
CA LYS A 154 -16.18 -2.84 29.40
C LYS A 154 -15.28 -3.53 30.42
N GLY A 155 -15.87 -3.96 31.52
CA GLY A 155 -15.18 -4.63 32.64
C GLY A 155 -15.70 -4.17 33.99
N GLY A 156 -15.52 -5.01 35.02
CA GLY A 156 -15.75 -4.60 36.40
C GLY A 156 -14.68 -3.62 36.88
N LYS A 157 -14.85 -3.07 38.10
CA LYS A 157 -13.82 -2.23 38.75
C LYS A 157 -12.45 -2.93 38.84
N ARG A 158 -12.48 -4.26 38.94
CA ARG A 158 -11.29 -5.12 39.02
C ARG A 158 -10.67 -5.46 37.65
N GLY A 159 -11.22 -4.95 36.54
CA GLY A 159 -10.77 -5.21 35.19
C GLY A 159 -11.11 -6.62 34.67
N ARG A 160 -10.53 -6.97 33.52
CA ARG A 160 -10.56 -8.34 32.97
C ARG A 160 -9.48 -9.16 33.66
N ARG A 161 -9.88 -10.21 34.38
CA ARG A 161 -8.97 -11.19 34.97
C ARG A 161 -9.00 -12.43 34.10
N VAL A 162 -7.88 -12.74 33.47
CA VAL A 162 -7.64 -13.94 32.65
C VAL A 162 -6.44 -14.64 33.24
#